data_AF-A0A7Z7YTU0-F1
#
_entry.id   AF-A0A7Z7YTU0-F1
#
_cell.length_a   1.000
_cell.length_b   1.000
_cell.length_c   1.000
_cell.angle_alpha   90.00
_cell.angle_beta   90.00
_cell.angle_gamma   90.00
#
_symmetry.space_group_name_H-M   'P 1'
#
loop_
_entity.id
_entity.type
_entity.pdbx_description
1 polymer ?
#
loop_
_entity_poly.entity_id
_entity_poly.type
_entity_poly.pdbx_seq_one_letter_code
_entity_poly.pdbx_strand_id
1 'polypeptide(L)'
;MLTKETNVKVGNYLKKVRKNKKVPASELVSTLGYSQGHISGIENGSKLIPSKSFISKYLRAITNDNFSEVNYYINEINEIASGEIELATYIDESTSLMDAFVNNFESDSSKLNTFVEELQNGDNKKDYYNFPINDLKFHLIDMNNQKYFNKVLLSADDREHIKEYIENYIELKYKIYLKQINDLYSKNKLDEKSYKQEYYQIDRILKAIKGENHGKL
;
A
#
# COMPACT_ATOMS: atom_id res chain seq x y z
N MET A 1 -24.53 5.22 -15.94
CA MET A 1 -23.61 5.40 -17.09
C MET A 1 -23.03 6.81 -16.99
N LEU A 2 -21.73 6.99 -17.25
CA LEU A 2 -21.09 8.31 -17.24
C LEU A 2 -21.69 9.22 -18.30
N THR A 3 -21.84 10.51 -18.00
CA THR A 3 -22.15 11.53 -19.02
C THR A 3 -21.04 11.56 -20.06
N LYS A 4 -21.36 12.02 -21.27
CA LYS A 4 -20.38 12.14 -22.36
C LYS A 4 -19.21 13.04 -21.97
N GLU A 5 -19.49 14.13 -21.25
CA GLU A 5 -18.48 15.07 -20.77
C GLU A 5 -17.55 14.41 -19.75
N THR A 6 -18.10 13.73 -18.74
CA THR A 6 -17.31 13.03 -17.72
C THR A 6 -16.49 11.90 -18.33
N ASN A 7 -17.03 11.19 -19.32
CA ASN A 7 -16.31 10.15 -20.05
C ASN A 7 -15.04 10.70 -20.73
N VAL A 8 -15.16 11.84 -21.42
CA VAL A 8 -14.03 12.52 -22.07
C VAL A 8 -12.99 12.96 -21.04
N LYS A 9 -13.42 13.55 -19.92
CA LYS A 9 -12.51 14.00 -18.85
C LYS A 9 -11.72 12.85 -18.24
N VAL A 10 -12.40 11.76 -17.87
CA VAL A 10 -11.76 10.56 -17.29
C VAL A 10 -10.86 9.88 -18.32
N GLY A 11 -11.29 9.72 -19.57
CA GLY A 11 -10.47 9.14 -20.64
C GLY A 11 -9.16 9.91 -20.87
N ASN A 12 -9.24 11.24 -20.96
CA ASN A 12 -8.07 12.10 -21.12
C ASN A 12 -7.13 12.01 -19.91
N TYR A 13 -7.68 11.91 -18.70
CA TYR A 13 -6.89 11.71 -17.50
C TYR A 13 -6.12 10.38 -17.51
N LEU A 14 -6.79 9.26 -17.84
CA LEU A 14 -6.15 7.95 -17.99
C LEU A 14 -5.02 7.95 -19.02
N LYS A 15 -5.21 8.66 -20.14
CA LYS A 15 -4.17 8.86 -21.15
C LYS A 15 -2.97 9.63 -20.60
N LYS A 16 -3.21 10.70 -19.84
CA LYS A 16 -2.18 11.53 -19.22
C LYS A 16 -1.35 10.71 -18.22
N VAL A 17 -2.00 9.98 -17.31
CA VAL A 17 -1.32 9.15 -16.31
C VAL A 17 -0.46 8.09 -16.99
N ARG A 18 -1.02 7.37 -17.97
CA ARG A 18 -0.29 6.34 -18.71
C ARG A 18 0.96 6.89 -19.41
N LYS A 19 0.83 8.03 -20.09
CA LYS A 19 1.96 8.68 -20.77
C LYS A 19 3.03 9.14 -19.78
N ASN A 20 2.63 9.68 -18.62
CA ASN A 20 3.57 10.07 -17.57
C ASN A 20 4.36 8.87 -17.02
N LYS A 21 3.70 7.71 -16.93
CA LYS A 21 4.32 6.43 -16.54
C LYS A 21 5.10 5.75 -17.67
N LYS A 22 5.14 6.35 -18.87
CA LYS A 22 5.81 5.82 -20.07
C LYS A 22 5.31 4.43 -20.50
N VAL A 23 4.07 4.06 -20.14
CA VAL A 23 3.46 2.78 -20.50
C VAL A 23 2.82 2.89 -21.90
N PRO A 24 3.21 2.09 -22.89
CA PRO A 24 2.59 2.09 -24.21
C PRO A 24 1.18 1.47 -24.16
N ALA A 25 0.28 1.93 -25.02
CA ALA A 25 -1.11 1.42 -25.05
C ALA A 25 -1.19 -0.07 -25.44
N SER A 26 -0.17 -0.59 -26.14
CA SER A 26 -0.05 -2.01 -26.50
C SER A 26 0.12 -2.92 -25.29
N GLU A 27 0.81 -2.47 -24.23
CA GLU A 27 0.99 -3.25 -22.99
C GLU A 27 -0.32 -3.43 -22.22
N LEU A 28 -1.32 -2.57 -22.47
CA LEU A 28 -2.61 -2.66 -21.82
C LEU A 28 -3.58 -3.62 -22.52
N VAL A 29 -3.29 -4.06 -23.75
CA VAL A 29 -4.20 -4.89 -24.55
C VAL A 29 -4.45 -6.26 -23.91
N SER A 30 -3.39 -6.94 -23.49
CA SER A 30 -3.46 -8.25 -22.84
C SER A 30 -4.14 -8.18 -21.47
N THR A 31 -3.81 -7.16 -20.67
CA THR A 31 -4.32 -6.99 -19.31
C THR A 31 -5.80 -6.59 -19.28
N LEU A 32 -6.24 -5.76 -20.24
CA LEU A 32 -7.61 -5.25 -20.27
C LEU A 32 -8.55 -6.12 -21.11
N GLY A 33 -8.03 -6.94 -22.02
CA GLY A 33 -8.84 -7.73 -22.96
C GLY A 33 -9.54 -6.88 -24.03
N TYR A 34 -9.00 -5.70 -24.32
CA TYR A 34 -9.52 -4.77 -25.33
C TYR A 34 -8.47 -4.44 -26.36
N SER A 35 -8.87 -4.25 -27.62
CA SER A 35 -7.94 -3.87 -28.69
C SER A 35 -7.33 -2.48 -28.44
N GLN A 36 -6.13 -2.25 -28.96
CA GLN A 36 -5.43 -0.96 -28.84
C GLN A 36 -6.29 0.21 -29.36
N GLY A 37 -7.04 0.02 -30.45
CA GLY A 37 -7.97 1.01 -30.98
C GLY A 37 -9.20 1.24 -30.08
N HIS A 38 -9.58 0.26 -29.26
CA HIS A 38 -10.62 0.45 -28.24
C HIS A 38 -10.10 1.28 -27.06
N ILE A 39 -8.91 0.97 -26.55
CA ILE A 39 -8.24 1.72 -25.48
C ILE A 39 -8.01 3.17 -25.91
N SER A 40 -7.45 3.39 -27.11
CA SER A 40 -7.26 4.74 -27.64
C SER A 40 -8.58 5.48 -27.86
N GLY A 41 -9.64 4.76 -28.25
CA GLY A 41 -10.96 5.34 -28.40
C GLY A 41 -11.50 5.91 -27.08
N ILE A 42 -11.30 5.18 -25.97
CA ILE A 42 -11.66 5.61 -24.61
C ILE A 42 -10.80 6.79 -24.17
N GLU A 43 -9.49 6.72 -24.35
CA GLU A 43 -8.54 7.77 -23.97
C GLU A 43 -8.82 9.12 -24.62
N ASN A 44 -9.43 9.12 -25.81
CA ASN A 44 -9.80 10.32 -26.55
C ASN A 44 -11.29 10.69 -26.38
N GLY A 45 -12.04 9.97 -25.54
CA GLY A 45 -13.47 10.20 -25.32
C GLY A 45 -14.38 9.88 -26.52
N SER A 46 -13.85 9.21 -27.55
CA SER A 46 -14.60 8.76 -28.73
C SER A 46 -15.35 7.44 -28.49
N LYS A 47 -14.95 6.68 -27.46
CA LYS A 47 -15.65 5.50 -26.95
C LYS A 47 -15.94 5.68 -25.48
N LEU A 48 -17.07 5.13 -25.03
CA LEU A 48 -17.44 5.16 -23.63
C LEU A 48 -16.57 4.19 -22.83
N ILE A 49 -16.12 4.62 -21.65
CA ILE A 49 -15.60 3.72 -20.63
C ILE A 49 -16.63 2.62 -20.32
N PRO A 50 -16.27 1.34 -20.47
CA PRO A 50 -17.24 0.24 -20.41
C PRO A 50 -17.68 -0.11 -18.99
N SER A 51 -16.81 0.06 -17.98
CA SER A 51 -17.16 -0.24 -16.58
C SER A 51 -16.20 0.39 -15.59
N LYS A 52 -16.60 0.43 -14.30
CA LYS A 52 -15.69 0.73 -13.18
C LYS A 52 -14.47 -0.20 -13.18
N SER A 53 -14.69 -1.50 -13.41
CA SER A 53 -13.63 -2.52 -13.46
C SER A 53 -12.58 -2.23 -14.54
N PHE A 54 -12.97 -1.67 -15.68
CA PHE A 54 -12.02 -1.25 -16.71
C PHE A 54 -11.06 -0.20 -16.17
N ILE A 55 -11.57 0.84 -15.49
CA ILE A 55 -10.72 1.90 -14.93
C ILE A 55 -9.77 1.32 -13.90
N SER A 56 -10.26 0.48 -12.99
CA SER A 56 -9.44 -0.11 -11.94
C SER A 56 -8.33 -1.01 -12.51
N LYS A 57 -8.66 -1.88 -13.49
CA LYS A 57 -7.65 -2.72 -14.18
C LYS A 57 -6.64 -1.89 -14.97
N TYR A 58 -7.10 -0.80 -15.59
CA TYR A 58 -6.22 0.12 -16.31
C TYR A 58 -5.21 0.76 -15.36
N LEU A 59 -5.68 1.30 -14.23
CA LEU A 59 -4.81 1.93 -13.23
C LEU A 59 -3.81 0.93 -12.63
N ARG A 60 -4.29 -0.27 -12.28
CA ARG A 60 -3.44 -1.36 -11.79
C ARG A 60 -2.34 -1.74 -12.78
N ALA A 61 -2.68 -1.83 -14.07
CA ALA A 61 -1.73 -2.16 -15.12
C ALA A 61 -0.64 -1.08 -15.28
N ILE A 62 -1.00 0.21 -15.23
CA ILE A 62 -0.03 1.30 -15.42
C ILE A 62 0.81 1.59 -14.16
N THR A 63 0.35 1.18 -12.98
CA THR A 63 1.08 1.33 -11.71
C THR A 63 1.80 0.06 -11.27
N ASN A 64 1.71 -1.01 -12.07
CA ASN A 64 2.23 -2.34 -11.73
C ASN A 64 1.76 -2.80 -10.34
N ASP A 65 0.45 -2.69 -10.08
CA ASP A 65 -0.20 -3.06 -8.82
C ASP A 65 0.30 -2.31 -7.56
N ASN A 66 0.95 -1.14 -7.71
CA ASN A 66 1.21 -0.25 -6.58
C ASN A 66 -0.10 0.40 -6.10
N PHE A 67 -0.75 -0.18 -5.10
CA PHE A 67 -2.07 0.25 -4.62
C PHE A 67 -2.11 1.67 -4.05
N SER A 68 -1.01 2.19 -3.52
CA SER A 68 -0.95 3.60 -3.08
C SER A 68 -1.10 4.54 -4.27
N GLU A 69 -0.42 4.26 -5.39
CA GLU A 69 -0.59 5.03 -6.62
C GLU A 69 -1.95 4.80 -7.27
N VAL A 70 -2.46 3.57 -7.25
CA VAL A 70 -3.81 3.27 -7.76
C VAL A 70 -4.85 4.09 -7.00
N ASN A 71 -4.76 4.13 -5.67
CA ASN A 71 -5.68 4.88 -4.81
C ASN A 71 -5.58 6.38 -5.04
N TYR A 72 -4.36 6.90 -5.22
CA TYR A 72 -4.16 8.30 -5.60
C TYR A 72 -4.92 8.62 -6.91
N TYR A 73 -4.75 7.82 -7.97
CA TYR A 73 -5.44 8.05 -9.24
C TYR A 73 -6.96 7.80 -9.18
N ILE A 74 -7.41 6.88 -8.33
CA ILE A 74 -8.84 6.65 -8.06
C ILE A 74 -9.48 7.90 -7.45
N ASN A 75 -8.83 8.51 -6.47
CA ASN A 75 -9.34 9.73 -5.83
C ASN A 75 -9.46 10.88 -6.84
N GLU A 76 -8.44 11.08 -7.67
CA GLU A 76 -8.46 12.10 -8.71
C GLU A 76 -9.57 11.86 -9.75
N ILE A 77 -9.81 10.60 -10.14
CA ILE A 77 -10.92 10.24 -11.04
C ILE A 77 -12.28 10.49 -10.37
N ASN A 78 -12.43 10.15 -9.09
CA ASN A 78 -13.67 10.40 -8.34
C ASN A 78 -13.96 11.90 -8.24
N GLU A 79 -12.93 12.74 -8.04
CA GLU A 79 -13.05 14.20 -8.07
C GLU A 79 -13.45 14.71 -9.46
N ILE A 80 -12.77 14.27 -10.52
CA ILE A 80 -13.07 14.62 -11.92
C ILE A 80 -14.51 14.27 -12.29
N ALA A 81 -15.00 13.13 -11.80
CA ALA A 81 -16.33 12.64 -12.11
C ALA A 81 -17.43 13.23 -11.23
N SER A 82 -17.08 13.99 -10.18
CA SER A 82 -18.03 14.75 -9.35
C SER A 82 -19.26 13.94 -8.92
N GLY A 83 -19.05 12.67 -8.55
CA GLY A 83 -20.11 11.76 -8.08
C GLY A 83 -20.84 10.94 -9.16
N GLU A 84 -20.57 11.16 -10.46
CA GLU A 84 -21.15 10.32 -11.52
C GLU A 84 -20.60 8.88 -11.54
N ILE A 85 -19.37 8.71 -11.04
CA ILE A 85 -18.77 7.43 -10.76
C ILE A 85 -18.02 7.53 -9.45
N GLU A 86 -18.13 6.47 -8.67
CA GLU A 86 -17.39 6.32 -7.43
C GLU A 86 -16.67 4.99 -7.48
N LEU A 87 -15.37 5.06 -7.69
CA LEU A 87 -14.46 3.94 -7.64
C LEU A 87 -14.04 3.76 -6.18
N ALA A 88 -14.24 2.54 -5.66
CA ALA A 88 -13.68 2.18 -4.37
C ALA A 88 -12.15 2.14 -4.50
N THR A 89 -11.46 2.75 -3.55
CA THR A 89 -10.01 2.56 -3.38
C THR A 89 -9.73 1.11 -3.01
N TYR A 90 -8.59 0.62 -3.44
CA TYR A 90 -8.09 -0.67 -2.99
C TYR A 90 -7.70 -0.54 -1.53
N ILE A 91 -8.34 -1.35 -0.69
CA ILE A 91 -7.87 -1.61 0.65
C ILE A 91 -6.78 -2.67 0.49
N ASP A 92 -5.55 -2.23 0.26
CA ASP A 92 -4.40 -3.09 0.51
C ASP A 92 -4.45 -3.42 2.02
N GLU A 93 -4.22 -4.68 2.39
CA GLU A 93 -4.07 -5.10 3.79
C GLU A 93 -3.00 -4.25 4.52
N SER A 94 -2.09 -3.62 3.76
CA SER A 94 -1.13 -2.63 4.26
C SER A 94 -1.63 -1.18 4.34
N THR A 95 -2.81 -0.87 3.80
CA THR A 95 -3.43 0.49 3.73
C THR A 95 -4.75 0.64 4.48
N SER A 96 -5.40 -0.45 4.90
CA SER A 96 -6.35 -0.39 6.00
C SER A 96 -5.54 -0.06 7.26
N LEU A 97 -5.57 1.19 7.71
CA LEU A 97 -5.00 1.55 9.01
C LEU A 97 -5.65 0.72 10.15
N MET A 98 -6.87 0.21 9.93
CA MET A 98 -7.52 -0.80 10.76
C MET A 98 -6.83 -2.17 10.71
N ASP A 99 -6.48 -2.73 9.54
CA ASP A 99 -5.90 -4.09 9.48
C ASP A 99 -4.40 -4.16 9.74
N ALA A 100 -3.66 -3.06 9.48
CA ALA A 100 -2.25 -2.97 9.85
C ALA A 100 -2.02 -3.13 11.37
N PHE A 101 -3.06 -2.91 12.19
CA PHE A 101 -3.01 -3.02 13.65
C PHE A 101 -3.93 -4.09 14.27
N VAL A 102 -5.17 -4.23 13.80
CA VAL A 102 -6.19 -5.09 14.45
C VAL A 102 -5.82 -6.58 14.40
N ASN A 103 -4.93 -7.01 13.50
CA ASN A 103 -4.57 -8.42 13.37
C ASN A 103 -3.15 -8.83 13.83
N ASN A 104 -2.31 -7.92 14.37
CA ASN A 104 -0.92 -8.28 14.68
C ASN A 104 -0.33 -7.78 16.02
N PHE A 105 -0.80 -6.69 16.64
CA PHE A 105 -0.21 -6.25 17.92
C PHE A 105 -0.87 -6.85 19.17
N GLU A 106 -2.16 -7.18 19.11
CA GLU A 106 -2.86 -7.86 20.22
C GLU A 106 -3.34 -9.28 19.88
N SER A 107 -3.43 -9.65 18.61
CA SER A 107 -4.13 -10.89 18.21
C SER A 107 -3.25 -12.02 17.68
N ASP A 108 -1.93 -11.86 17.49
CA ASP A 108 -1.06 -13.02 17.29
C ASP A 108 0.45 -12.72 17.39
N SER A 109 0.96 -12.54 18.61
CA SER A 109 2.42 -12.61 18.85
C SER A 109 3.03 -13.91 18.32
N SER A 110 2.21 -14.93 18.08
CA SER A 110 2.62 -16.16 17.42
C SER A 110 3.19 -15.91 16.01
N LYS A 111 2.69 -14.95 15.23
CA LYS A 111 3.18 -14.70 13.86
C LYS A 111 4.60 -14.16 13.80
N LEU A 112 4.99 -13.32 14.75
CA LEU A 112 6.39 -12.87 14.86
C LEU A 112 7.33 -14.06 15.08
N ASN A 113 6.82 -15.08 15.75
CA ASN A 113 7.54 -16.26 16.19
C ASN A 113 7.28 -17.49 15.31
N THR A 114 6.52 -17.39 14.22
CA THR A 114 6.14 -18.53 13.37
C THR A 114 6.79 -18.44 12.00
N PHE A 115 7.57 -19.45 11.63
CA PHE A 115 8.04 -19.61 10.25
C PHE A 115 7.09 -20.54 9.49
N VAL A 116 6.73 -20.17 8.26
CA VAL A 116 5.88 -21.00 7.38
C VAL A 116 6.69 -21.39 6.16
N GLU A 117 6.85 -22.68 5.95
CA GLU A 117 7.50 -23.27 4.77
C GLU A 117 6.45 -23.94 3.89
N GLU A 118 6.40 -23.56 2.61
CA GLU A 118 5.61 -24.28 1.61
C GLU A 118 6.42 -25.48 1.10
N LEU A 119 5.88 -26.68 1.31
CA LEU A 119 6.46 -27.93 0.88
C LEU A 119 6.23 -28.15 -0.62
N GLN A 120 7.04 -29.00 -1.26
CA GLN A 120 6.96 -29.28 -2.69
C GLN A 120 5.60 -29.82 -3.17
N ASN A 121 4.80 -30.36 -2.24
CA ASN A 121 3.45 -30.87 -2.51
C ASN A 121 2.35 -29.80 -2.34
N GLY A 122 2.70 -28.55 -2.02
CA GLY A 122 1.77 -27.44 -1.77
C GLY A 122 1.23 -27.37 -0.34
N ASP A 123 1.65 -28.26 0.56
CA ASP A 123 1.30 -28.18 1.98
C ASP A 123 2.16 -27.14 2.70
N ASN A 124 1.63 -26.59 3.79
CA ASN A 124 2.36 -25.65 4.63
C ASN A 124 2.82 -26.32 5.93
N LYS A 125 4.12 -26.25 6.21
CA LYS A 125 4.69 -26.57 7.52
C LYS A 125 4.85 -25.28 8.33
N LYS A 126 4.47 -25.32 9.61
CA LYS A 126 4.64 -24.21 10.55
C LYS A 126 5.59 -24.60 11.67
N ASP A 127 6.66 -23.81 11.84
CA ASP A 127 7.60 -23.95 12.96
C ASP A 127 7.45 -22.74 13.90
N TYR A 128 7.35 -23.00 15.21
CA TYR A 128 7.21 -21.98 16.24
C TYR A 128 8.53 -21.81 17.00
N TYR A 129 8.94 -20.56 17.20
CA TYR A 129 10.16 -20.17 17.90
C TYR A 129 9.82 -19.41 19.18
N ASN A 130 10.73 -19.45 20.16
CA ASN A 130 10.62 -18.63 21.38
C ASN A 130 11.24 -17.23 21.21
N PHE A 131 11.57 -16.84 19.98
CA PHE A 131 12.07 -15.53 19.59
C PHE A 131 11.38 -15.08 18.30
N PRO A 132 11.37 -13.76 17.99
CA PRO A 132 10.62 -13.22 16.87
C PRO A 132 11.36 -13.42 15.54
N ILE A 133 11.28 -14.62 14.98
CA ILE A 133 11.91 -15.02 13.71
C ILE A 133 11.54 -14.11 12.52
N ASN A 134 10.39 -13.44 12.53
CA ASN A 134 9.96 -12.52 11.47
C ASN A 134 10.19 -11.03 11.82
N ASP A 135 10.87 -10.73 12.93
CA ASP A 135 11.22 -9.35 13.28
C ASP A 135 12.63 -9.01 12.76
N LEU A 136 12.68 -8.16 11.74
CA LEU A 136 13.93 -7.72 11.15
C LEU A 136 14.79 -6.89 12.13
N LYS A 137 14.16 -6.10 13.02
CA LYS A 137 14.90 -5.35 14.04
C LYS A 137 15.64 -6.30 14.98
N PHE A 138 14.97 -7.37 15.43
CA PHE A 138 15.60 -8.44 16.20
C PHE A 138 16.81 -9.04 15.47
N HIS A 139 16.67 -9.34 14.18
CA HIS A 139 17.78 -9.89 13.39
C HIS A 139 18.97 -8.93 13.23
N LEU A 140 18.71 -7.63 13.07
CA LEU A 140 19.76 -6.62 12.89
C LEU A 140 20.54 -6.36 14.17
N ILE A 141 19.90 -6.45 15.34
CA ILE A 141 20.57 -6.27 16.65
C ILE A 141 21.19 -7.56 17.20
N ASP A 142 20.80 -8.74 16.69
CA ASP A 142 21.31 -10.02 17.16
C ASP A 142 22.80 -10.19 16.82
N MET A 143 23.60 -10.33 17.89
CA MET A 143 25.05 -10.48 17.84
C MET A 143 25.51 -11.94 17.71
N ASN A 144 24.63 -12.92 17.98
CA ASN A 144 25.00 -14.32 18.05
C ASN A 144 24.98 -15.00 16.67
N ASN A 145 24.10 -14.56 15.77
CA ASN A 145 23.98 -15.15 14.44
C ASN A 145 24.47 -14.18 13.36
N GLN A 146 25.31 -14.67 12.44
CA GLN A 146 25.75 -13.90 11.27
C GLN A 146 24.56 -13.57 10.38
N LYS A 147 24.50 -12.32 9.89
CA LYS A 147 23.45 -11.85 8.99
C LYS A 147 24.02 -11.63 7.60
N TYR A 148 23.24 -12.01 6.59
CA TYR A 148 23.65 -11.94 5.20
C TYR A 148 22.61 -11.19 4.39
N PHE A 149 23.06 -10.35 3.46
CA PHE A 149 22.22 -9.79 2.40
C PHE A 149 22.80 -10.22 1.05
N ASN A 150 22.03 -11.00 0.27
CA ASN A 150 22.49 -11.55 -1.02
C ASN A 150 23.87 -12.24 -0.93
N LYS A 151 24.04 -13.13 0.06
CA LYS A 151 25.30 -13.84 0.37
C LYS A 151 26.46 -12.95 0.85
N VAL A 152 26.27 -11.65 0.99
CA VAL A 152 27.25 -10.73 1.59
C VAL A 152 27.05 -10.71 3.09
N LEU A 153 28.10 -11.01 3.86
CA LEU A 153 28.09 -10.91 5.32
C LEU A 153 27.97 -9.44 5.73
N LEU A 154 26.98 -9.13 6.58
CA LEU A 154 26.76 -7.79 7.11
C LEU A 154 27.63 -7.55 8.35
N SER A 155 28.44 -6.50 8.33
CA SER A 155 29.18 -6.03 9.49
C SER A 155 28.24 -5.45 10.56
N ALA A 156 28.77 -5.16 11.76
CA ALA A 156 27.99 -4.49 12.79
C ALA A 156 27.52 -3.11 12.31
N ASP A 157 28.40 -2.37 11.63
CA ASP A 157 28.08 -1.07 11.06
C ASP A 157 26.99 -1.19 10.00
N ASP A 158 27.08 -2.17 9.08
CA ASP A 158 26.04 -2.37 8.07
C ASP A 158 24.66 -2.61 8.72
N ARG A 159 24.60 -3.46 9.74
CA ARG A 159 23.34 -3.76 10.43
C ARG A 159 22.76 -2.54 11.14
N GLU A 160 23.61 -1.72 11.75
CA GLU A 160 23.19 -0.48 12.41
C GLU A 160 22.62 0.52 11.40
N HIS A 161 23.33 0.77 10.30
CA HIS A 161 22.85 1.68 9.25
C HIS A 161 21.57 1.18 8.57
N ILE A 162 21.44 -0.12 8.33
CA ILE A 162 20.20 -0.72 7.78
C ILE A 162 19.05 -0.53 8.77
N LYS A 163 19.28 -0.78 10.07
CA LYS A 163 18.28 -0.56 11.12
C LYS A 163 17.81 0.89 11.13
N GLU A 164 18.73 1.85 11.20
CA GLU A 164 18.41 3.27 11.19
C GLU A 164 17.66 3.68 9.91
N TYR A 165 18.09 3.18 8.75
CA TYR A 165 17.42 3.46 7.48
C TYR A 165 15.96 3.00 7.49
N ILE A 166 15.69 1.79 7.98
CA ILE A 166 14.35 1.24 8.09
C ILE A 166 13.52 2.03 9.13
N GLU A 167 14.09 2.31 10.31
CA GLU A 167 13.41 3.09 11.36
C GLU A 167 13.02 4.49 10.85
N ASN A 168 13.94 5.18 10.19
CA ASN A 168 13.70 6.50 9.60
C ASN A 168 12.63 6.46 8.50
N TYR A 169 12.67 5.44 7.65
CA TYR A 169 11.66 5.25 6.60
C TYR A 169 10.25 5.04 7.20
N ILE A 170 10.13 4.16 8.19
CA ILE A 170 8.84 3.88 8.82
C ILE A 170 8.37 5.12 9.60
N GLU A 171 9.25 5.81 10.34
CA GLU A 171 8.90 7.05 11.04
C GLU A 171 8.36 8.11 10.07
N LEU A 172 9.05 8.33 8.95
CA LEU A 172 8.62 9.28 7.92
C LEU A 172 7.25 8.90 7.34
N LYS A 173 7.05 7.62 7.00
CA LYS A 173 5.76 7.11 6.49
C LYS A 173 4.61 7.45 7.44
N TYR A 174 4.77 7.18 8.73
CA TYR A 174 3.72 7.41 9.72
C TYR A 174 3.54 8.88 10.09
N LYS A 175 4.60 9.71 10.05
CA LYS A 175 4.46 11.17 10.14
C LYS A 175 3.64 11.75 9.00
N ILE A 176 3.81 11.23 7.78
CA ILE A 176 3.01 11.64 6.61
C ILE A 176 1.55 11.27 6.84
N TYR A 177 1.26 10.05 7.31
CA TYR A 177 -0.11 9.64 7.64
C TYR A 177 -0.74 10.49 8.75
N LEU A 178 0.01 10.80 9.80
CA LEU A 178 -0.46 11.68 10.87
C LEU A 178 -0.89 13.04 10.30
N LYS A 179 -0.07 13.62 9.42
CA LYS A 179 -0.38 14.89 8.75
C LYS A 179 -1.65 14.78 7.91
N GLN A 180 -1.82 13.70 7.13
CA GLN A 180 -3.02 13.49 6.31
C GLN A 180 -4.28 13.38 7.16
N ILE A 181 -4.21 12.66 8.29
CA ILE A 181 -5.35 12.47 9.19
C ILE A 181 -5.73 13.79 9.90
N ASN A 182 -4.74 14.56 10.33
CA ASN A 182 -4.94 15.90 10.86
C ASN A 182 -5.59 16.85 9.81
N ASP A 183 -5.13 16.79 8.56
CA ASP A 183 -5.67 17.58 7.45
C ASP A 183 -7.13 17.18 7.13
N LEU A 184 -7.47 15.89 7.21
CA LEU A 184 -8.85 15.42 6.99
C LEU A 184 -9.78 15.86 8.13
N TYR A 185 -9.33 15.70 9.37
CA TYR A 185 -10.10 16.10 10.55
C TYR A 185 -10.35 17.62 10.58
N SER A 186 -9.31 18.43 10.33
CA SER A 186 -9.44 19.90 10.27
C SER A 186 -10.35 20.40 9.14
N LYS A 187 -10.52 19.61 8.07
CA LYS A 187 -11.45 19.90 6.96
C LYS A 187 -12.84 19.30 7.17
N ASN A 188 -13.15 18.75 8.36
CA ASN A 188 -14.39 18.03 8.67
C ASN A 188 -14.68 16.86 7.71
N LYS A 189 -13.63 16.24 7.14
CA LYS A 189 -13.73 15.06 6.26
C LYS A 189 -13.54 13.74 7.02
N LEU A 190 -13.27 13.79 8.31
CA LEU A 190 -13.10 12.65 9.21
C LEU A 190 -13.82 12.95 10.53
N ASP A 191 -14.61 12.01 11.04
CA ASP A 191 -15.29 12.18 12.32
C ASP A 191 -14.32 11.99 13.51
N GLU A 192 -14.69 12.53 14.66
CA GLU A 192 -13.84 12.54 15.86
C GLU A 192 -13.50 11.12 16.36
N LYS A 193 -14.43 10.16 16.24
CA LYS A 193 -14.19 8.78 16.69
C LYS A 193 -13.14 8.13 15.81
N SER A 194 -13.30 8.21 14.49
CA SER A 194 -12.33 7.69 13.52
C SER A 194 -10.98 8.38 13.68
N TYR A 195 -10.95 9.71 13.80
CA TYR A 195 -9.71 10.46 14.04
C TYR A 195 -8.95 9.98 15.29
N LYS A 196 -9.64 9.84 16.43
CA LYS A 196 -8.99 9.39 17.68
C LYS A 196 -8.42 7.98 17.57
N GLN A 197 -9.15 7.07 16.92
CA GLN A 197 -8.68 5.71 16.69
C GLN A 197 -7.41 5.72 15.85
N GLU A 198 -7.43 6.42 14.72
CA GLU A 198 -6.31 6.50 13.80
C GLU A 198 -5.07 7.18 14.41
N TYR A 199 -5.26 8.31 15.07
CA TYR A 199 -4.18 9.03 15.77
C TYR A 199 -3.51 8.11 16.80
N TYR A 200 -4.30 7.40 17.59
CA TYR A 200 -3.79 6.50 18.63
C TYR A 200 -2.90 5.39 18.05
N GLN A 201 -3.30 4.80 16.92
CA GLN A 201 -2.48 3.76 16.27
C GLN A 201 -1.16 4.32 15.74
N ILE A 202 -1.20 5.47 15.07
CA ILE A 202 0.00 6.11 14.54
C ILE A 202 0.97 6.49 15.68
N ASP A 203 0.45 7.05 16.77
CA ASP A 203 1.24 7.41 17.94
C ASP A 203 1.92 6.20 18.58
N ARG A 204 1.21 5.06 18.72
CA ARG A 204 1.79 3.81 19.22
C ARG A 204 2.94 3.31 18.34
N ILE A 205 2.80 3.39 17.02
CA ILE A 205 3.84 2.94 16.08
C ILE A 205 5.08 3.81 16.20
N LEU A 206 4.91 5.13 16.18
CA LEU A 206 6.01 6.08 16.30
C LEU A 206 6.79 5.88 17.61
N LYS A 207 6.09 5.59 18.71
CA LYS A 207 6.70 5.25 20.00
C LYS A 207 7.46 3.92 19.97
N ALA A 208 6.86 2.88 19.39
CA ALA A 208 7.47 1.56 19.29
C ALA A 208 8.77 1.58 18.47
N ILE A 209 8.81 2.32 17.36
CA ILE A 209 10.00 2.46 16.52
C ILE A 209 11.14 3.13 17.29
N LYS A 210 10.83 4.18 18.07
CA LYS A 210 11.81 4.92 18.89
C LYS A 210 12.29 4.18 20.13
N GLY A 211 11.73 3.01 20.44
CA GLY A 211 12.05 2.27 21.66
C GLY A 211 11.47 2.91 22.93
N GLU A 212 10.50 3.80 22.81
CA GLU A 212 9.73 4.33 23.95
C GLU A 212 8.72 3.28 24.39
N ASN A 213 9.17 2.30 25.19
CA ASN A 213 8.31 1.27 25.75
C ASN A 213 7.29 1.88 26.73
N HIS A 214 6.00 1.72 26.42
CA HIS A 214 4.99 1.64 27.49
C HIS A 214 5.16 0.30 28.18
N GLY A 215 5.21 0.34 29.51
CA GLY A 215 5.39 -0.85 30.34
C GLY A 215 4.41 -1.96 29.99
N LYS A 216 4.88 -3.18 30.25
CA LYS A 216 4.14 -4.45 30.21
C LYS A 216 2.65 -4.25 30.53
N LEU A 217 1.79 -4.76 29.65
CA LEU A 217 0.47 -5.25 30.05
C LEU A 217 0.65 -6.57 30.81
#